data_AF-A0A961HAE6-F1
#
_entry.id   AF-A0A961HAE6-F1
#
_cell.length_a   1.000
_cell.length_b   1.000
_cell.length_c   1.000
_cell.angle_alpha   90.00
_cell.angle_beta   90.00
_cell.angle_gamma   90.00
#
_symmetry.space_group_name_H-M   'P 1'
#
loop_
_entity.id
_entity.type
_entity.pdbx_description
1 polymer ?
#
loop_
_entity_poly.entity_id
_entity_poly.type
_entity_poly.pdbx_seq_one_letter_code
_entity_poly.pdbx_strand_id
1 'polypeptide(L)'
;MIALQITATTPHGIVLSRPWGVAFDGLLASVLWHRRKWEARSVGEHFTYQHDQIPEDLDLPLARCGSPDHDDWHWMATFADRHPRPHEIPDPDIRWRTSRTDRSRLQHLSPSIGSQAVSDSTGRYQRRVVPVMAHLATTLTWRAVGDPDRIRELLTDLPSIGKHRGVGEGLVSRWEVEETPDVPPWTAGHEHEPGVLGRTAPQRCVDSRDGCTVGALGSASIRPPYLHPISRTAAYSPAR
;
A
#
# COMPACT_ATOMS: atom_id res chain seq x y z
N MET A 1 -14.57 -13.20 -12.71
CA MET A 1 -14.33 -12.26 -11.58
C MET A 1 -15.35 -12.54 -10.52
N ILE A 2 -14.93 -12.78 -9.28
CA ILE A 2 -15.78 -13.08 -8.13
C ILE A 2 -15.37 -12.23 -6.92
N ALA A 3 -16.23 -12.13 -5.92
CA ALA A 3 -15.91 -11.49 -4.65
C ALA A 3 -14.93 -12.36 -3.84
N LEU A 4 -13.96 -11.70 -3.20
CA LEU A 4 -12.84 -12.32 -2.51
C LEU A 4 -12.56 -11.62 -1.18
N GLN A 5 -12.11 -12.40 -0.20
CA GLN A 5 -11.43 -11.91 0.99
C GLN A 5 -9.97 -12.36 0.95
N ILE A 6 -9.05 -11.42 1.12
CA ILE A 6 -7.61 -11.66 1.06
C ILE A 6 -7.03 -11.39 2.44
N THR A 7 -6.19 -12.30 2.92
CA THR A 7 -5.58 -12.21 4.24
C THR A 7 -4.08 -12.41 4.15
N ALA A 8 -3.29 -11.50 4.74
CA ALA A 8 -1.85 -11.65 4.93
C ALA A 8 -1.56 -11.91 6.41
N THR A 9 -0.81 -12.97 6.71
CA THR A 9 -0.28 -13.22 8.06
C THR A 9 1.10 -12.57 8.20
N THR A 10 1.25 -11.63 9.14
CA THR A 10 2.47 -10.86 9.39
C THR A 10 3.00 -11.08 10.81
N PRO A 11 3.75 -12.17 11.08
CA PRO A 11 4.08 -12.62 12.44
C PRO A 11 4.92 -11.61 13.25
N HIS A 12 5.64 -10.71 12.58
CA HIS A 12 6.51 -9.71 13.22
C HIS A 12 5.89 -8.31 13.27
N GLY A 13 4.61 -8.19 12.90
CA GLY A 13 3.89 -6.93 12.82
C GLY A 13 4.18 -6.14 11.53
N ILE A 14 3.39 -5.10 11.32
CA ILE A 14 3.54 -4.16 10.21
C ILE A 14 3.61 -2.73 10.73
N VAL A 15 4.39 -1.88 10.07
CA VAL A 15 4.41 -0.44 10.34
C VAL A 15 3.71 0.29 9.20
N LEU A 16 2.60 0.95 9.54
CA LEU A 16 1.80 1.76 8.63
C LEU A 16 2.04 3.24 8.93
N SER A 17 2.27 4.04 7.89
CA SER A 17 2.55 5.48 8.03
C SER A 17 1.36 6.37 7.61
N ARG A 18 0.23 5.76 7.26
CA ARG A 18 -1.00 6.42 6.84
C ARG A 18 -2.12 6.04 7.82
N PRO A 19 -3.12 6.91 8.02
CA PRO A 19 -4.28 6.59 8.86
C PRO A 19 -5.10 5.43 8.32
N TRP A 20 -4.94 5.09 7.04
CA TRP A 20 -5.60 3.96 6.40
C TRP A 20 -4.62 2.84 6.08
N GLY A 21 -5.15 1.62 5.95
CA GLY A 21 -4.40 0.45 5.55
C GLY A 21 -3.79 0.56 4.15
N VAL A 22 -2.90 -0.37 3.82
CA VAL A 22 -2.28 -0.43 2.49
C VAL A 22 -3.32 -0.80 1.45
N ALA A 23 -3.34 -0.12 0.31
CA ALA A 23 -4.26 -0.41 -0.78
C ALA A 23 -3.91 -1.72 -1.49
N PHE A 24 -4.87 -2.64 -1.64
CA PHE A 24 -4.61 -3.96 -2.24
C PHE A 24 -4.24 -3.87 -3.72
N ASP A 25 -4.96 -3.04 -4.49
CA ASP A 25 -4.63 -2.74 -5.89
C ASP A 25 -3.22 -2.12 -6.03
N GLY A 26 -2.82 -1.28 -5.07
CA GLY A 26 -1.46 -0.74 -4.97
C GLY A 26 -0.40 -1.81 -4.72
N LEU A 27 -0.71 -2.85 -3.95
CA LEU A 27 0.18 -3.99 -3.73
C LEU A 27 0.36 -4.81 -5.01
N LEU A 28 -0.73 -5.18 -5.68
CA LEU A 28 -0.66 -5.93 -6.93
C LEU A 28 0.06 -5.14 -8.03
N ALA A 29 -0.24 -3.84 -8.15
CA ALA A 29 0.47 -2.94 -9.05
C ALA A 29 1.99 -2.91 -8.77
N SER A 30 2.40 -2.96 -7.49
CA SER A 30 3.81 -2.98 -7.12
C SER A 30 4.54 -4.26 -7.57
N VAL A 31 3.84 -5.41 -7.58
CA VAL A 31 4.37 -6.68 -8.08
C VAL A 31 4.61 -6.60 -9.59
N LEU A 32 3.60 -6.17 -10.36
CA LEU A 32 3.73 -6.03 -11.81
C LEU A 32 4.83 -5.02 -12.19
N TRP A 33 4.90 -3.89 -11.48
CA TRP A 33 5.97 -2.92 -11.66
C TRP A 33 7.36 -3.50 -11.35
N HIS A 34 7.46 -4.36 -10.33
CA HIS A 34 8.70 -5.05 -10.00
C HIS A 34 9.12 -6.04 -11.10
N ARG A 35 8.18 -6.83 -11.65
CA ARG A 35 8.44 -7.73 -12.78
C ARG A 35 8.98 -6.97 -13.99
N ARG A 36 8.33 -5.86 -14.39
CA ARG A 36 8.80 -5.01 -15.50
C ARG A 36 10.20 -4.44 -15.30
N LYS A 37 10.53 -4.00 -14.09
CA LYS A 37 11.90 -3.56 -13.77
C LYS A 37 12.93 -4.67 -13.96
N TRP A 38 12.58 -5.92 -13.63
CA TRP A 38 13.46 -7.06 -13.83
C TRP A 38 13.61 -7.42 -15.30
N GLU A 39 12.51 -7.42 -16.06
CA GLU A 39 12.53 -7.62 -17.51
C GLU A 39 13.39 -6.57 -18.21
N ALA A 40 13.18 -5.28 -17.95
CA ALA A 40 14.01 -4.21 -18.49
C ALA A 40 15.50 -4.37 -18.14
N ARG A 41 15.80 -4.72 -16.88
CA ARG A 41 17.19 -5.01 -16.46
C ARG A 41 17.80 -6.18 -17.21
N SER A 42 17.02 -7.22 -17.52
CA SER A 42 17.51 -8.40 -18.23
C SER A 42 17.96 -8.10 -19.66
N VAL A 43 17.40 -7.05 -20.27
CA VAL A 43 17.79 -6.55 -21.60
C VAL A 43 18.73 -5.34 -21.54
N GLY A 44 19.24 -4.99 -20.35
CA GLY A 44 20.19 -3.89 -20.14
C GLY A 44 19.56 -2.50 -20.07
N GLU A 45 18.23 -2.40 -19.99
CA GLU A 45 17.51 -1.14 -19.90
C GLU A 45 17.31 -0.69 -18.44
N HIS A 46 17.40 0.62 -18.22
CA HIS A 46 17.11 1.23 -16.93
C HIS A 46 15.66 1.72 -16.87
N PHE A 47 14.78 0.88 -16.33
CA PHE A 47 13.37 1.24 -16.12
C PHE A 47 13.15 1.85 -14.73
N THR A 48 12.75 3.12 -14.70
CA THR A 48 12.43 3.86 -13.48
C THR A 48 11.11 4.62 -13.64
N TYR A 49 10.46 4.89 -12.51
CA TYR A 49 9.24 5.67 -12.48
C TYR A 49 9.51 7.13 -12.83
N GLN A 50 8.77 7.66 -13.81
CA GLN A 50 8.81 9.06 -14.23
C GLN A 50 7.59 9.78 -13.65
N HIS A 51 7.83 10.82 -12.86
CA HIS A 51 6.77 11.51 -12.10
C HIS A 51 6.05 12.60 -12.88
N ASP A 52 6.64 13.01 -14.00
CA ASP A 52 6.17 14.01 -14.96
C ASP A 52 5.40 13.39 -16.13
N GLN A 53 5.45 12.06 -16.27
CA GLN A 53 4.74 11.32 -17.31
C GLN A 53 3.45 10.73 -16.76
N ILE A 54 2.45 10.62 -17.65
CA ILE A 54 1.22 9.88 -17.36
C ILE A 54 1.59 8.41 -17.15
N PRO A 55 1.38 7.85 -15.94
CA PRO A 55 1.63 6.44 -15.71
C PRO A 55 0.65 5.60 -16.50
N GLU A 56 1.14 4.49 -17.04
CA GLU A 56 0.30 3.46 -17.64
C GLU A 56 -0.62 2.83 -16.59
N ASP A 57 -1.86 2.54 -17.01
CA ASP A 57 -2.76 1.69 -16.25
C ASP A 57 -2.34 0.22 -16.35
N LEU A 58 -1.81 -0.32 -15.25
CA LEU A 58 -1.42 -1.74 -15.16
C LEU A 58 -2.65 -2.64 -15.15
N ASP A 59 -2.66 -3.70 -15.97
CA ASP A 59 -3.73 -4.70 -15.99
C ASP A 59 -3.71 -5.56 -14.72
N LEU A 60 -4.46 -5.13 -13.70
CA LEU A 60 -4.61 -5.88 -12.45
C LEU A 60 -5.68 -6.98 -12.62
N PRO A 61 -5.52 -8.14 -11.94
CA PRO A 61 -6.55 -9.18 -11.89
C PRO A 61 -7.73 -8.82 -10.96
N LEU A 62 -8.18 -7.57 -11.05
CA LEU A 62 -9.25 -6.97 -10.26
C LEU A 62 -10.35 -6.48 -11.21
N ALA A 63 -11.60 -6.47 -10.76
CA ALA A 63 -12.67 -5.87 -11.54
C ALA A 63 -12.54 -4.35 -11.48
N ARG A 64 -13.07 -3.64 -12.48
CA ARG A 64 -13.09 -2.17 -12.51
C ARG A 64 -14.49 -1.67 -12.13
N CYS A 65 -14.53 -0.58 -11.38
CA CYS A 65 -15.74 0.19 -11.11
C CYS A 65 -15.70 1.50 -11.90
N GLY A 66 -16.74 1.79 -12.68
CA GLY A 66 -16.77 2.92 -13.62
C GLY A 66 -16.27 2.56 -15.02
N SER A 67 -16.42 3.49 -15.97
CA SER A 67 -15.88 3.35 -17.32
C SER A 67 -14.44 3.87 -17.38
N PRO A 68 -13.52 3.22 -18.11
CA PRO A 68 -12.18 3.75 -18.37
C PRO A 68 -12.18 5.16 -19.00
N ASP A 69 -13.27 5.52 -19.69
CA ASP A 69 -13.44 6.82 -20.33
C ASP A 69 -13.71 7.97 -19.33
N HIS A 70 -13.95 7.64 -18.05
CA HIS A 70 -14.15 8.60 -16.98
C HIS A 70 -12.98 8.57 -16.00
N ASP A 71 -12.44 9.73 -15.66
CA ASP A 71 -11.29 9.85 -14.76
C ASP A 71 -11.52 9.25 -13.36
N ASP A 72 -12.76 8.99 -13.00
CA ASP A 72 -13.18 8.51 -11.70
C ASP A 72 -13.27 6.98 -11.59
N TRP A 73 -12.83 6.20 -12.59
CA TRP A 73 -12.77 4.74 -12.46
C TRP A 73 -11.69 4.25 -11.48
N HIS A 74 -11.92 3.09 -10.88
CA HIS A 74 -10.95 2.45 -9.97
C HIS A 74 -11.08 0.92 -9.94
N TRP A 75 -10.04 0.26 -9.42
CA TRP A 75 -10.07 -1.19 -9.17
C TRP A 75 -10.97 -1.53 -7.98
N MET A 76 -11.71 -2.61 -8.04
CA MET A 76 -12.59 -3.06 -6.97
C MET A 76 -11.81 -3.81 -5.90
N ALA A 77 -11.13 -3.08 -5.02
CA ALA A 77 -10.44 -3.62 -3.86
C ALA A 77 -10.34 -2.62 -2.71
N THR A 78 -10.39 -3.07 -1.46
CA THR A 78 -10.30 -2.17 -0.31
C THR A 78 -8.85 -1.82 0.03
N PHE A 79 -8.69 -0.89 0.97
CA PHE A 79 -7.47 -0.79 1.77
C PHE A 79 -7.44 -1.93 2.80
N ALA A 80 -6.34 -2.07 3.54
CA ALA A 80 -6.25 -3.08 4.59
C ALA A 80 -7.15 -2.72 5.77
N ASP A 81 -8.07 -3.61 6.11
CA ASP A 81 -8.92 -3.52 7.29
C ASP A 81 -8.18 -4.02 8.55
N ARG A 82 -8.71 -3.68 9.73
CA ARG A 82 -8.30 -4.18 11.05
C ARG A 82 -6.81 -4.03 11.34
N HIS A 83 -6.24 -2.89 10.97
CA HIS A 83 -4.95 -2.50 11.50
C HIS A 83 -5.16 -1.97 12.94
N PRO A 84 -4.31 -2.32 13.92
CA PRO A 84 -4.46 -1.82 15.26
C PRO A 84 -4.31 -0.30 15.28
N ARG A 85 -5.28 0.40 15.85
CA ARG A 85 -5.25 1.85 15.90
C ARG A 85 -4.43 2.35 17.08
N PRO A 86 -3.79 3.53 16.97
CA PRO A 86 -3.05 4.15 18.07
C PRO A 86 -3.88 4.35 19.35
N HIS A 87 -5.20 4.48 19.25
CA HIS A 87 -6.09 4.69 20.40
C HIS A 87 -6.66 3.39 20.99
N GLU A 88 -6.53 2.27 20.28
CA GLU A 88 -7.06 0.96 20.70
C GLU A 88 -5.99 0.11 21.41
N ILE A 89 -4.70 0.43 21.22
CA ILE A 89 -3.60 -0.18 21.94
C ILE A 89 -3.07 0.82 22.99
N PRO A 90 -3.26 0.57 24.29
CA PRO A 90 -2.76 1.47 25.35
C PRO A 90 -1.22 1.57 25.37
N ASP A 91 -0.50 0.54 24.92
CA ASP A 91 0.97 0.49 24.88
C ASP A 91 1.48 0.06 23.48
N PRO A 92 1.80 1.00 22.56
CA PRO A 92 2.41 0.64 21.28
C PRO A 92 3.81 0.06 21.48
N ASP A 93 4.21 -0.89 20.63
CA ASP A 93 5.58 -1.42 20.61
C ASP A 93 6.53 -0.33 20.09
N ILE A 94 7.33 0.25 20.99
CA ILE A 94 8.30 1.29 20.63
C ILE A 94 9.56 0.63 20.09
N ARG A 95 9.72 0.69 18.76
CA ARG A 95 10.91 0.20 18.08
C ARG A 95 11.91 1.32 17.90
N TRP A 96 13.09 1.15 18.49
CA TRP A 96 14.17 2.12 18.39
C TRP A 96 14.95 1.91 17.09
N ARG A 97 14.89 2.91 16.21
CA ARG A 97 15.60 2.87 14.92
C ARG A 97 16.80 3.76 14.94
N THR A 98 17.89 3.26 14.38
CA THR A 98 19.10 4.02 14.21
C THR A 98 19.18 4.54 12.77
N SER A 99 19.06 5.86 12.58
CA SER A 99 19.33 6.51 11.31
C SER A 99 20.79 6.94 11.26
N ARG A 100 21.50 6.53 10.21
CA ARG A 100 22.89 6.92 9.93
C ARG A 100 22.97 7.55 8.55
N THR A 101 23.97 8.40 8.37
CA THR A 101 24.27 8.94 7.05
C THR A 101 24.86 7.82 6.18
N ASP A 102 24.32 7.64 4.97
CA ASP A 102 24.82 6.66 4.02
C ASP A 102 26.18 7.12 3.46
N ARG A 103 27.26 6.55 4.01
CA ARG A 103 28.63 6.87 3.59
C ARG A 103 28.92 6.47 2.15
N SER A 104 28.33 5.38 1.65
CA SER A 104 28.50 4.96 0.26
C SER A 104 27.93 6.01 -0.69
N ARG A 105 26.73 6.52 -0.38
CA ARG A 105 26.10 7.57 -1.18
C ARG A 105 26.87 8.89 -1.12
N LEU A 106 27.42 9.24 0.05
CA LEU A 106 28.28 10.42 0.15
C LEU A 106 29.54 10.28 -0.72
N GLN A 107 30.12 9.08 -0.81
CA GLN A 107 31.32 8.83 -1.60
C GLN A 107 31.07 8.92 -3.12
N HIS A 108 29.81 8.88 -3.57
CA HIS A 108 29.45 9.22 -4.95
C HIS A 108 29.46 10.74 -5.22
N LEU A 109 29.39 11.58 -4.18
CA LEU A 109 29.42 13.04 -4.30
C LEU A 109 30.83 13.62 -4.16
N SER A 110 31.75 12.87 -3.57
CA SER A 110 33.16 13.25 -3.44
C SER A 110 34.05 12.00 -3.49
N PRO A 111 35.09 11.97 -4.33
CA PRO A 111 36.00 10.83 -4.46
C PRO A 111 36.76 10.51 -3.16
N SER A 112 36.93 11.50 -2.29
CA SER A 112 37.50 11.32 -0.95
C SER A 112 36.67 12.06 0.10
N ILE A 113 36.30 11.34 1.15
CA ILE A 113 35.69 11.91 2.35
C ILE A 113 36.64 11.59 3.50
N GLY A 114 37.29 12.62 4.04
CA GLY A 114 38.13 12.45 5.21
C GLY A 114 37.33 11.87 6.37
N SER A 115 37.92 10.96 7.14
CA SER A 115 37.27 10.28 8.27
C SER A 115 36.71 11.24 9.33
N GLN A 116 37.20 12.48 9.38
CA GLN A 116 36.77 13.55 10.28
C GLN A 116 35.67 14.46 9.70
N ALA A 117 35.42 14.42 8.38
CA ALA A 117 34.42 15.29 7.75
C ALA A 117 32.97 14.82 8.00
N VAL A 118 32.80 13.53 8.31
CA VAL A 118 31.49 12.90 8.56
C VAL A 118 31.55 12.13 9.87
N SER A 119 31.12 12.81 10.94
CA SER A 119 30.97 12.24 12.28
C SER A 119 29.57 11.68 12.49
N ASP A 120 29.49 10.42 12.93
CA ASP A 120 28.24 9.79 13.38
C ASP A 120 27.90 10.14 14.83
N SER A 121 28.83 10.75 15.60
CA SER A 121 28.62 11.09 17.01
C SER A 121 28.21 12.55 17.23
N THR A 122 28.55 13.45 16.31
CA THR A 122 28.36 14.91 16.46
C THR A 122 28.03 15.59 15.14
N GLY A 123 27.41 16.77 15.23
CA GLY A 123 27.18 17.65 14.07
C GLY A 123 26.09 17.18 13.10
N ARG A 124 26.14 17.69 11.87
CA ARG A 124 25.07 17.53 10.86
C ARG A 124 24.76 16.08 10.52
N TYR A 125 25.76 15.20 10.55
CA TYR A 125 25.67 13.79 10.17
C TYR A 125 25.49 12.84 11.36
N GLN A 126 25.29 13.39 12.56
CA GLN A 126 25.11 12.63 13.78
C GLN A 126 24.00 11.58 13.62
N ARG A 127 24.33 10.37 14.04
CA ARG A 127 23.41 9.24 14.13
C ARG A 127 22.26 9.60 15.06
N ARG A 128 21.03 9.39 14.57
CA ARG A 128 19.81 9.63 15.35
C ARG A 128 19.21 8.31 15.77
N VAL A 129 18.82 8.21 17.02
CA VAL A 129 17.93 7.14 17.48
C VAL A 129 16.52 7.70 17.46
N VAL A 130 15.67 7.12 16.62
CA VAL A 130 14.30 7.58 16.38
C VAL A 130 13.36 6.51 16.92
N PRO A 131 12.48 6.84 17.89
CA PRO A 131 11.41 5.93 18.28
C PRO A 131 10.40 5.84 17.15
N VAL A 132 10.04 4.62 16.76
CA VAL A 132 8.96 4.36 15.82
C VAL A 132 7.91 3.53 16.53
N MET A 133 6.69 4.05 16.59
CA MET A 133 5.54 3.30 17.09
C MET A 133 5.18 2.23 16.05
N ALA A 134 5.29 0.97 16.45
CA ALA A 134 4.83 -0.15 15.65
C ALA A 134 3.47 -0.62 16.18
N HIS A 135 2.52 -0.82 15.25
CA HIS A 135 1.22 -1.41 15.55
C HIS A 135 1.30 -2.89 15.17
N LEU A 136 1.33 -3.77 16.17
CA LEU A 136 1.41 -5.20 15.95
C LEU A 136 0.07 -5.71 15.40
N ALA A 137 -0.07 -5.72 14.08
CA ALA A 137 -1.06 -6.54 13.39
C ALA A 137 -0.38 -7.85 13.02
N THR A 138 -0.87 -8.98 13.52
CA THR A 138 -0.44 -10.30 13.06
C THR A 138 -1.13 -10.70 11.76
N THR A 139 -2.17 -9.96 11.38
CA THR A 139 -3.00 -10.22 10.20
C THR A 139 -3.46 -8.90 9.58
N LEU A 140 -3.53 -8.85 8.26
CA LEU A 140 -4.17 -7.79 7.48
C LEU A 140 -5.18 -8.40 6.54
N THR A 141 -6.35 -7.77 6.41
CA THR A 141 -7.44 -8.27 5.57
C THR A 141 -7.86 -7.25 4.53
N TRP A 142 -8.21 -7.71 3.34
CA TRP A 142 -8.77 -6.91 2.26
C TRP A 142 -10.00 -7.61 1.70
N ARG A 143 -10.90 -6.83 1.11
CA ARG A 143 -11.92 -7.35 0.21
C ARG A 143 -11.63 -6.88 -1.21
N ALA A 144 -11.96 -7.72 -2.18
CA ALA A 144 -11.81 -7.38 -3.59
C ALA A 144 -12.83 -8.10 -4.45
N VAL A 145 -12.97 -7.65 -5.70
CA VAL A 145 -13.60 -8.41 -6.79
C VAL A 145 -12.52 -8.68 -7.82
N GLY A 146 -12.26 -9.96 -8.11
CA GLY A 146 -11.04 -10.34 -8.81
C GLY A 146 -11.07 -11.71 -9.47
N ASP A 147 -9.97 -12.02 -10.16
CA ASP A 147 -9.62 -13.38 -10.58
C ASP A 147 -8.76 -14.01 -9.47
N PRO A 148 -9.28 -15.01 -8.72
CA PRO A 148 -8.59 -15.55 -7.56
C PRO A 148 -7.25 -16.20 -7.93
N ASP A 149 -7.15 -16.84 -9.09
CA ASP A 149 -5.95 -17.59 -9.47
C ASP A 149 -4.83 -16.65 -9.89
N ARG A 150 -5.14 -15.64 -10.71
CA ARG A 150 -4.18 -14.58 -11.06
C ARG A 150 -3.76 -13.78 -9.83
N ILE A 151 -4.67 -13.55 -8.87
CA ILE A 151 -4.30 -12.89 -7.61
C ILE A 151 -3.34 -13.76 -6.81
N ARG A 152 -3.64 -15.05 -6.60
CA ARG A 152 -2.75 -15.99 -5.89
C ARG A 152 -1.36 -16.01 -6.51
N GLU A 153 -1.27 -16.02 -7.84
CA GLU A 153 -0.01 -15.94 -8.59
C GLU A 153 0.77 -14.66 -8.27
N LEU A 154 0.14 -13.49 -8.28
CA LEU A 154 0.85 -12.24 -7.93
C LEU A 154 1.29 -12.19 -6.47
N LEU A 155 0.53 -12.80 -5.56
CA LEU A 155 0.86 -12.82 -4.13
C LEU A 155 2.10 -13.66 -3.81
N THR A 156 2.50 -14.61 -4.67
CA THR A 156 3.76 -15.36 -4.47
C THR A 156 4.99 -14.45 -4.55
N ASP A 157 4.90 -13.37 -5.31
CA ASP A 157 5.96 -12.37 -5.50
C ASP A 157 5.90 -11.23 -4.47
N LEU A 158 5.04 -11.35 -3.46
CA LEU A 158 4.83 -10.35 -2.42
C LEU A 158 5.16 -10.91 -1.02
N PRO A 159 6.45 -11.21 -0.72
CA PRO A 159 6.86 -11.79 0.56
C PRO A 159 6.81 -10.78 1.71
N SER A 160 6.59 -9.49 1.43
CA SER A 160 6.56 -8.46 2.46
C SER A 160 5.81 -7.19 2.03
N ILE A 161 5.19 -6.54 3.01
CA ILE A 161 4.37 -5.33 2.86
C ILE A 161 5.06 -4.17 3.58
N GLY A 162 5.10 -3.00 2.95
CA GLY A 162 5.66 -1.80 3.58
C GLY A 162 7.19 -1.71 3.57
N LYS A 163 7.74 -0.92 4.51
CA LYS A 163 9.16 -0.58 4.65
C LYS A 163 9.83 -1.40 5.75
N HIS A 164 11.16 -1.32 5.85
CA HIS A 164 11.97 -1.95 6.92
C HIS A 164 11.95 -3.49 6.94
N ARG A 165 11.75 -4.10 5.77
CA ARG A 165 11.79 -5.55 5.55
C ARG A 165 13.05 -6.23 6.07
N GLY A 166 14.19 -5.52 6.08
CA GLY A 166 15.47 -6.03 6.58
C GLY A 166 15.53 -6.31 8.09
N VAL A 167 14.51 -5.90 8.86
CA VAL A 167 14.36 -6.25 10.28
C VAL A 167 13.11 -7.11 10.55
N GLY A 168 12.55 -7.72 9.50
CA GLY A 168 11.39 -8.62 9.58
C GLY A 168 10.03 -7.93 9.55
N GLU A 169 9.97 -6.60 9.55
CA GLU A 169 8.71 -5.85 9.49
C GLU A 169 7.95 -6.09 8.19
N GLY A 170 6.64 -6.33 8.34
CA GLY A 170 5.74 -6.57 7.23
C GLY A 170 6.06 -7.85 6.46
N LEU A 171 6.95 -8.72 6.95
CA LEU A 171 7.17 -10.05 6.40
C LEU A 171 5.83 -10.81 6.39
N VAL A 172 5.46 -11.34 5.25
CA VAL A 172 4.25 -12.16 5.10
C VAL A 172 4.67 -13.63 5.16
N SER A 173 4.19 -14.35 6.17
CA SER A 173 4.44 -15.79 6.27
C SER A 173 3.44 -16.61 5.46
N ARG A 174 2.23 -16.09 5.26
CA ARG A 174 1.16 -16.76 4.52
C ARG A 174 0.19 -15.76 3.92
N TRP A 175 -0.22 -16.03 2.69
CA TRP A 175 -1.36 -15.40 2.04
C TRP A 175 -2.52 -16.40 1.98
N GLU A 176 -3.73 -15.93 2.25
CA GLU A 176 -4.96 -16.68 2.04
C GLU A 176 -5.87 -15.87 1.12
N VAL A 177 -6.49 -16.54 0.15
CA VAL A 177 -7.46 -15.95 -0.79
C VAL A 177 -8.72 -16.80 -0.72
N GLU A 178 -9.68 -16.30 0.03
CA GLU A 178 -10.99 -16.91 0.26
C GLU A 178 -11.99 -16.37 -0.76
N GLU A 179 -12.71 -17.28 -1.40
CA GLU A 179 -13.75 -16.95 -2.36
C GLU A 179 -15.07 -16.71 -1.62
N THR A 180 -15.68 -15.54 -1.85
CA THR A 180 -16.88 -15.10 -1.15
C THR A 180 -18.00 -14.75 -2.14
N PRO A 181 -18.43 -15.71 -3.00
CA PRO A 181 -19.35 -15.43 -4.11
C PRO A 181 -20.70 -14.86 -3.68
N ASP A 182 -21.12 -15.13 -2.43
CA ASP A 182 -22.36 -14.63 -1.85
C ASP A 182 -22.29 -13.15 -1.45
N VAL A 183 -21.09 -12.55 -1.43
CA VAL A 183 -20.91 -11.12 -1.12
C VAL A 183 -21.14 -10.29 -2.39
N PRO A 184 -22.05 -9.31 -2.36
CA PRO A 184 -22.29 -8.44 -3.52
C PRO A 184 -21.01 -7.77 -4.02
N PRO A 185 -20.77 -7.69 -5.34
CA PRO A 185 -19.53 -7.13 -5.88
C PRO A 185 -19.20 -5.73 -5.37
N TRP A 186 -20.22 -4.87 -5.23
CA TRP A 186 -19.99 -3.51 -4.73
C TRP A 186 -19.46 -3.53 -3.29
N THR A 187 -20.07 -4.30 -2.39
CA THR A 187 -19.60 -4.49 -1.00
C THR A 187 -18.19 -5.08 -0.97
N ALA A 188 -17.91 -6.12 -1.75
CA ALA A 188 -16.58 -6.71 -1.82
C ALA A 188 -15.51 -5.75 -2.38
N GLY A 189 -15.89 -4.80 -3.25
CA GLY A 189 -14.98 -3.83 -3.84
C GLY A 189 -14.79 -2.52 -3.06
N HIS A 190 -15.69 -2.19 -2.13
CA HIS A 190 -15.76 -0.86 -1.52
C HIS A 190 -15.80 -0.87 0.01
N GLU A 191 -16.25 -1.95 0.65
CA GLU A 191 -16.54 -1.96 2.08
C GLU A 191 -15.63 -2.93 2.85
N HIS A 192 -15.21 -2.54 4.05
CA HIS A 192 -14.54 -3.46 4.98
C HIS A 192 -15.54 -4.43 5.63
N GLU A 193 -16.69 -3.89 6.01
CA GLU A 193 -17.86 -4.61 6.50
C GLU A 193 -19.11 -3.89 5.97
N PRO A 194 -20.27 -4.56 5.84
CA PRO A 194 -21.46 -3.94 5.27
C PRO A 194 -21.77 -2.58 5.91
N GLY A 195 -21.86 -1.53 5.09
CA GLY A 195 -22.11 -0.16 5.53
C GLY A 195 -20.86 0.60 6.01
N VAL A 196 -19.64 0.09 5.85
CA VAL A 196 -18.40 0.77 6.27
C VAL A 196 -17.44 0.86 5.10
N LEU A 197 -17.26 2.07 4.56
CA LEU A 197 -16.40 2.31 3.41
C LEU A 197 -14.93 2.02 3.75
N GLY A 198 -14.31 1.15 2.95
CA GLY A 198 -12.96 0.62 3.13
C GLY A 198 -11.93 1.07 2.10
N ARG A 199 -12.27 2.02 1.23
CA ARG A 199 -11.33 2.65 0.28
C ARG A 199 -11.71 4.09 -0.01
N THR A 200 -10.80 4.85 -0.62
CA THR A 200 -11.21 6.08 -1.28
C THR A 200 -12.15 5.75 -2.43
N ALA A 201 -13.34 6.36 -2.42
CA ALA A 201 -14.40 6.08 -3.39
C ALA A 201 -15.00 7.40 -3.91
N PRO A 202 -15.12 7.56 -5.24
CA PRO A 202 -15.79 8.71 -5.83
C PRO A 202 -17.26 8.83 -5.39
N GLN A 203 -17.78 10.06 -5.41
CA GLN A 203 -19.16 10.36 -4.99
C GLN A 203 -20.21 9.46 -5.64
N ARG A 204 -20.10 9.19 -6.96
CA ARG A 204 -21.03 8.31 -7.69
C ARG A 204 -21.19 6.92 -7.05
N CYS A 205 -20.17 6.42 -6.36
CA CYS A 205 -20.17 5.11 -5.74
C CYS A 205 -20.90 5.10 -4.39
N VAL A 206 -20.98 6.24 -3.73
CA VAL A 206 -21.44 6.39 -2.34
C VAL A 206 -22.79 7.09 -2.25
N ASP A 207 -23.04 8.13 -3.05
CA ASP A 207 -24.22 9.00 -2.91
C ASP A 207 -25.56 8.26 -3.09
N SER A 208 -25.54 7.13 -3.80
CA SER A 208 -26.71 6.25 -4.00
C SER A 208 -26.85 5.15 -2.94
N ARG A 209 -26.03 5.16 -1.89
CA ARG A 209 -25.94 4.12 -0.87
C ARG A 209 -26.36 4.65 0.50
N ASP A 210 -27.61 4.36 0.85
CA ASP A 210 -28.13 4.68 2.18
C ASP A 210 -27.35 3.93 3.27
N GLY A 211 -27.04 4.64 4.36
CA GLY A 211 -26.43 4.04 5.56
C GLY A 211 -24.94 3.69 5.45
N CYS A 212 -24.26 4.05 4.37
CA CYS A 212 -22.81 3.85 4.26
C CYS A 212 -22.06 4.88 5.13
N THR A 213 -21.36 4.39 6.15
CA THR A 213 -20.44 5.19 6.95
C THR A 213 -19.21 5.50 6.11
N VAL A 214 -18.89 6.78 5.99
CA VAL A 214 -17.76 7.30 5.20
C VAL A 214 -16.96 8.34 5.96
N GLY A 215 -15.71 8.52 5.57
CA GLY A 215 -14.88 9.64 6.02
C GLY A 215 -15.21 10.94 5.26
N ALA A 216 -14.41 11.98 5.48
CA ALA A 216 -14.63 13.27 4.82
C ALA A 216 -14.48 13.19 3.29
N LEU A 217 -15.31 13.97 2.59
CA LEU A 217 -15.17 14.24 1.15
C LEU A 217 -13.98 15.18 0.92
N GLY A 218 -13.12 14.83 -0.02
CA GLY A 218 -11.97 15.66 -0.39
C GLY A 218 -11.33 15.21 -1.70
N SER A 219 -10.17 15.81 -2.02
CA SER A 219 -9.35 15.36 -3.15
C SER A 219 -8.46 14.20 -2.72
N ALA A 220 -8.69 13.02 -3.30
CA ALA A 220 -7.91 11.82 -2.97
C ALA A 220 -7.63 10.97 -4.22
N SER A 221 -6.49 10.29 -4.21
CA SER A 221 -6.13 9.33 -5.25
C SER A 221 -7.01 8.08 -5.11
N ILE A 222 -7.58 7.61 -6.22
CA ILE A 222 -8.49 6.44 -6.24
C ILE A 222 -7.90 5.22 -6.94
N ARG A 223 -6.70 5.29 -7.52
CA ARG A 223 -6.04 4.14 -8.13
C ARG A 223 -4.52 4.28 -8.15
N PRO A 224 -3.76 3.16 -8.24
CA PRO A 224 -2.33 3.19 -8.41
C PRO A 224 -1.93 3.91 -9.71
N PRO A 225 -0.77 4.58 -9.74
CA PRO A 225 0.09 4.87 -8.59
C PRO A 225 -0.51 5.99 -7.71
N TYR A 226 -0.80 5.68 -6.43
CA TYR A 226 -1.48 6.60 -5.50
C TYR A 226 -0.70 7.90 -5.20
N LEU A 227 0.60 7.92 -5.52
CA LEU A 227 1.46 9.11 -5.38
C LEU A 227 1.31 10.09 -6.55
N HIS A 228 0.87 9.63 -7.73
CA HIS A 228 0.72 10.45 -8.91
C HIS A 228 -0.59 11.27 -8.83
N PRO A 229 -0.59 12.54 -9.24
CA PRO A 229 -1.79 13.38 -9.15
C PRO A 229 -2.91 12.98 -10.12
N ILE A 230 -2.63 12.24 -11.20
CA ILE A 230 -3.62 11.91 -12.24
C ILE A 230 -4.85 11.15 -11.72
N SER A 231 -4.67 10.32 -10.70
CA SER A 231 -5.75 9.52 -10.13
C SER A 231 -6.52 10.24 -9.03
N ARG A 232 -6.26 11.54 -8.81
CA ARG A 232 -6.96 12.32 -7.80
C ARG A 232 -8.29 12.84 -8.33
N THR A 233 -9.35 12.56 -7.60
CA THR A 233 -10.69 13.08 -7.86
C THR A 233 -11.39 13.46 -6.56
N ALA A 234 -12.60 14.01 -6.64
CA ALA A 234 -13.48 14.18 -5.50
C ALA A 234 -13.94 12.81 -4.99
N ALA A 235 -13.49 12.43 -3.80
CA ALA A 235 -13.75 11.11 -3.23
C ALA A 235 -13.94 11.19 -1.71
N TYR A 236 -14.82 10.33 -1.21
CA TYR A 236 -14.94 10.07 0.21
C TYR A 236 -13.73 9.26 0.68
N SER A 237 -13.19 9.64 1.83
CA SER A 237 -12.16 8.84 2.51
C SER A 237 -12.79 7.58 3.15
N PRO A 238 -12.02 6.50 3.36
CA PRO A 238 -12.47 5.38 4.18
C PRO A 238 -12.99 5.88 5.54
N ALA A 239 -14.01 5.22 6.07
CA ALA A 239 -14.56 5.56 7.39
C ALA A 239 -13.59 5.28 8.53
N ARG A 240 -12.58 4.43 8.29
CA ARG A 240 -11.73 3.83 9.31
C ARG A 240 -10.27 3.74 8.92
#